data_AF-A0A967W014-F1
#
_entry.id   AF-A0A967W014-F1
#
_cell.length_a   1.000
_cell.length_b   1.000
_cell.length_c   1.000
_cell.angle_alpha   90.00
_cell.angle_beta   90.00
_cell.angle_gamma   90.00
#
_symmetry.space_group_name_H-M   'P 1'
#
loop_
_entity.id
_entity.type
_entity.pdbx_description
1 polymer ?
#
loop_
_entity_poly.entity_id
_entity_poly.type
_entity_poly.pdbx_seq_one_letter_code
_entity_poly.pdbx_strand_id
1 'polypeptide(L)' 'MDEEWVGPENASERLGVPPEHVRDYLALIGDSSDNIPGAKGIGPKTAVKLIDQYGGVDEILEHADEVSG' A
#
# COMPACT_ATOMS: atom_id res chain seq x y z
N MET A 1 15.07 16.99 -16.42
CA MET A 1 14.54 16.40 -15.18
C MET A 1 15.75 16.06 -14.37
N ASP A 2 15.95 16.73 -13.25
CA ASP A 2 17.02 16.36 -12.34
C ASP A 2 16.66 14.99 -11.76
N GLU A 3 17.63 14.07 -11.74
CA GLU A 3 17.44 12.74 -11.20
C GLU A 3 17.41 12.85 -9.68
N GLU A 4 16.24 12.58 -9.08
CA GLU A 4 16.07 12.54 -7.63
C GLU A 4 16.03 11.08 -7.16
N TRP A 5 16.90 10.75 -6.22
CA TRP A 5 16.91 9.45 -5.57
C TRP A 5 15.70 9.33 -4.64
N VAL A 6 15.04 8.17 -4.69
CA VAL A 6 13.97 7.84 -3.75
C VAL A 6 14.57 7.06 -2.60
N GLY A 7 14.53 7.65 -1.41
CA GLY A 7 15.00 7.08 -0.15
C GLY A 7 13.89 7.05 0.90
N PRO A 8 14.17 6.51 2.09
CA PRO A 8 13.20 6.48 3.19
C PRO A 8 12.59 7.85 3.54
N GLU A 9 13.32 8.93 3.29
CA GLU A 9 12.92 10.32 3.55
C GLU A 9 11.84 10.87 2.62
N ASN A 10 11.73 10.39 1.37
CA ASN A 10 10.81 10.92 0.36
C ASN A 10 9.94 9.85 -0.32
N ALA A 11 10.15 8.56 -0.02
CA ALA A 11 9.38 7.48 -0.63
C ALA A 11 7.87 7.59 -0.36
N SER A 12 7.49 8.07 0.83
CA SER A 12 6.09 8.28 1.20
C SER A 12 5.37 9.27 0.29
N GLU A 13 6.06 10.30 -0.20
CA GLU A 13 5.48 11.29 -1.11
C GLU A 13 5.15 10.70 -2.47
N ARG A 14 5.90 9.67 -2.89
CA ARG A 14 5.69 8.97 -4.16
C ARG A 14 4.69 7.82 -4.05
N LEU A 15 4.76 7.06 -2.96
CA LEU A 15 4.02 5.81 -2.79
C LEU A 15 2.72 5.99 -2.00
N GLY A 16 2.58 7.08 -1.25
CA GLY A 16 1.42 7.36 -0.40
C GLY A 16 1.40 6.56 0.90
N VAL A 17 2.39 5.70 1.15
CA VAL A 17 2.57 4.94 2.40
C VAL A 17 4.01 5.08 2.90
N PRO A 18 4.26 4.96 4.22
CA PRO A 18 5.61 4.88 4.76
C PRO A 18 6.45 3.75 4.11
N PRO A 19 7.79 3.91 3.99
CA PRO A 19 8.67 2.91 3.40
C PRO A 19 8.51 1.49 3.97
N GLU A 20 8.25 1.38 5.26
CA GLU A 20 8.02 0.13 5.98
C GLU A 20 6.77 -0.62 5.51
N HIS A 21 5.78 0.08 4.92
CA HIS A 21 4.51 -0.47 4.47
C HIS A 21 4.41 -0.65 2.95
N VAL A 22 5.50 -0.43 2.20
CA VAL A 22 5.48 -0.59 0.74
C VAL A 22 5.15 -2.02 0.32
N ARG A 23 5.64 -3.01 1.07
CA ARG A 23 5.31 -4.42 0.83
C ARG A 23 3.82 -4.68 1.02
N ASP A 24 3.24 -4.17 2.10
CA ASP A 24 1.80 -4.29 2.40
C ASP A 24 0.96 -3.62 1.31
N TYR A 25 1.37 -2.43 0.89
CA TYR A 25 0.71 -1.68 -0.17
C TYR A 25 0.67 -2.46 -1.49
N LEU A 26 1.81 -3.00 -1.94
CA LEU A 26 1.87 -3.82 -3.15
C LEU A 26 1.09 -5.13 -3.01
N ALA A 27 1.07 -5.74 -1.82
CA ALA A 27 0.25 -6.93 -1.58
C ALA A 27 -1.26 -6.65 -1.75
N LEU A 28 -1.70 -5.42 -1.44
CA LEU A 28 -3.10 -5.00 -1.62
C LEU A 28 -3.41 -4.63 -3.07
N ILE A 29 -2.57 -3.81 -3.72
CA ILE A 29 -2.87 -3.25 -5.05
C ILE A 29 -2.40 -4.14 -6.21
N GLY A 30 -1.49 -5.07 -5.93
CA GLY A 30 -0.79 -5.88 -6.92
C GLY A 30 0.40 -5.17 -7.55
N ASP A 31 1.03 -5.84 -8.50
CA ASP A 31 2.14 -5.33 -9.29
C ASP A 31 1.91 -5.68 -10.76
N SER A 32 1.63 -4.66 -11.58
CA SER A 32 1.35 -4.86 -13.00
C SER A 32 2.60 -5.19 -13.82
N SER A 33 3.79 -4.78 -13.37
CA SER A 33 5.05 -5.10 -14.03
C SER A 33 5.40 -6.58 -13.84
N ASP A 34 5.10 -7.12 -12.66
CA ASP A 34 5.32 -8.53 -12.32
C ASP A 34 4.08 -9.43 -12.57
N ASN A 35 3.00 -8.86 -13.14
CA ASN A 35 1.75 -9.56 -13.41
C ASN A 35 1.12 -10.22 -12.16
N ILE A 36 1.27 -9.55 -11.01
CA ILE A 36 0.71 -9.94 -9.73
C ILE A 36 -0.64 -9.20 -9.55
N PRO A 37 -1.77 -9.90 -9.53
CA PRO A 37 -3.06 -9.26 -9.30
C PRO A 37 -3.18 -8.79 -7.84
N GLY A 38 -3.77 -7.61 -7.65
CA GLY A 38 -4.14 -7.10 -6.34
C GLY A 38 -5.44 -7.70 -5.80
N ALA A 39 -5.77 -7.33 -4.57
CA ALA A 39 -7.04 -7.66 -3.94
C ALA A 39 -8.21 -6.98 -4.67
N LYS A 40 -9.24 -7.77 -5.00
CA LYS A 40 -10.39 -7.29 -5.76
C LYS A 40 -11.11 -6.16 -5.03
N GLY A 41 -11.25 -5.01 -5.68
CA GLY A 41 -11.92 -3.82 -5.12
C GLY A 41 -11.00 -2.93 -4.29
N ILE A 42 -9.75 -3.33 -4.06
CA ILE A 42 -8.76 -2.53 -3.34
C ILE A 42 -7.80 -1.90 -4.34
N GLY A 43 -8.02 -0.62 -4.62
CA GLY A 43 -7.09 0.21 -5.41
C GLY A 43 -6.15 1.03 -4.51
N PRO A 44 -5.21 1.80 -5.10
CA PRO A 44 -4.25 2.64 -4.39
C PRO A 44 -4.82 3.45 -3.21
N LYS A 45 -5.92 4.15 -3.42
CA LYS A 45 -6.54 5.00 -2.39
C LYS A 45 -7.08 4.20 -1.20
N THR A 46 -7.71 3.05 -1.49
CA THR A 46 -8.24 2.17 -0.45
C THR A 46 -7.10 1.51 0.32
N ALA A 47 -6.06 1.07 -0.37
CA ALA A 47 -4.88 0.48 0.25
C ALA A 47 -4.18 1.44 1.21
N VAL A 48 -3.92 2.70 0.79
CA VAL A 48 -3.37 3.74 1.68
C VAL A 48 -4.24 3.93 2.91
N LYS A 49 -5.57 4.08 2.74
CA LYS A 49 -6.49 4.27 3.88
C LYS A 49 -6.44 3.10 4.87
N LEU A 50 -6.39 1.86 4.37
CA LEU A 50 -6.33 0.67 5.22
C LEU A 50 -5.00 0.60 5.98
N ILE A 51 -3.88 0.91 5.31
CA ILE A 51 -2.55 0.96 5.92
C ILE A 51 -2.46 2.09 6.95
N ASP A 52 -2.99 3.27 6.66
CA ASP A 52 -3.03 4.37 7.64
C ASP A 52 -3.88 4.04 8.86
N GLN A 53 -4.94 3.23 8.68
CA GLN A 53 -5.87 2.88 9.76
C GLN A 53 -5.37 1.72 10.63
N TYR A 54 -4.79 0.69 10.02
CA TYR A 54 -4.47 -0.58 10.69
C TYR A 54 -2.96 -0.90 10.66
N GLY A 55 -2.16 -0.20 9.88
CA GLY A 55 -0.73 -0.45 9.71
C GLY A 55 -0.42 -1.38 8.55
N GLY A 56 -0.50 -2.70 8.75
CA GLY A 56 -0.06 -3.71 7.78
C GLY A 56 -1.16 -4.68 7.34
N VAL A 57 -0.85 -5.53 6.36
CA VAL A 57 -1.81 -6.53 5.86
C VAL A 57 -2.28 -7.48 6.96
N ASP A 58 -1.40 -7.89 7.87
CA ASP A 58 -1.75 -8.78 8.97
C ASP A 58 -2.84 -8.15 9.86
N GLU A 59 -2.65 -6.90 10.30
CA GLU A 59 -3.64 -6.15 11.10
C GLU A 59 -4.94 -5.88 10.34
N ILE A 60 -4.85 -5.57 9.04
CA ILE A 60 -6.03 -5.39 8.18
C ILE A 60 -6.86 -6.69 8.12
N LEU A 61 -6.20 -7.85 8.06
CA LEU A 61 -6.87 -9.15 8.04
C LEU A 61 -7.48 -9.49 9.40
N GLU A 62 -6.82 -9.12 10.51
CA GLU A 62 -7.38 -9.29 11.86
C GLU A 62 -8.65 -8.46 12.09
N HIS A 63 -8.78 -7.30 11.42
CA HIS A 63 -9.95 -6.41 11.51
C HIS A 63 -10.83 -6.44 10.24
N ALA A 64 -10.75 -7.53 9.45
CA ALA A 64 -11.41 -7.59 8.15
C ALA A 64 -12.95 -7.44 8.23
N ASP A 65 -13.57 -7.81 9.35
CA ASP A 65 -15.00 -7.63 9.61
C ASP A 65 -15.43 -6.18 9.83
N GLU A 66 -14.49 -5.29 10.15
CA GLU A 66 -14.71 -3.85 10.30
C GLU A 66 -14.55 -3.08 8.98
N VAL A 67 -13.95 -3.71 7.96
CA VAL A 67 -13.68 -3.09 6.66
C VAL A 67 -14.95 -3.11 5.80
N SER A 68 -15.59 -1.95 5.65
CA SER A 68 -16.68 -1.75 4.70
C SER A 68 -16.14 -1.39 3.30
N GLY A 69 -16.54 -2.16 2.28
CA GLY A 69 -16.20 -1.93 0.87
C GLY A 69 -17.04 -0.88 0.14
#